data_AF-A0A1J4JFG2-F1
#
_entry.id   AF-A0A1J4JFG2-F1
#
_cell.length_a   1.000
_cell.length_b   1.000
_cell.length_c   1.000
_cell.angle_alpha   90.00
_cell.angle_beta   90.00
_cell.angle_gamma   90.00
#
_symmetry.space_group_name_H-M   'P 1'
#
loop_
_entity.id
_entity.type
_entity.pdbx_description
1 polymer ?
#
loop_
_entity_poly.entity_id
_entity_poly.type
_entity_poly.pdbx_seq_one_letter_code
_entity_poly.pdbx_strand_id
1 'polypeptide(L)'
;MFPKDPLSPLMKASQDVIELRFCENTEPLAVSLPSGFTPHALNSTLATLYDFGPTASFSLSNDGKMAGRLELTQCETFVPNSGGHSFLMSVKQNAPNIDERYDQLKKEGASIKPFLATDGFYLFASGQKTYNSYYFTLFLQRFLVRAIIDIVNNDVTPLSRSLVPYLHPDAPTTIVKKQVITNALIDVLTEFFGDSCMWEVNQQPTLLPVWKNLNGFLAALISKRSISYASIRKAIKPFQPSKLSEYLVIEIIHALRMQMTDSEVFSIISEMFPDKFFQNCFTKKSDIYNTIMSGDFPPIVPFVTISCLVSMALKGKINENAAKEIILQIGHPALFASNRIARAVFNPISEYIYQKILADELPYLEMTKVQLNQIMDTLKKMTVILKATIKNRTIQYELLLRMQKVMEKRGFEPKGLCYVFFSFMYNSEIVHPDVYTLYVQSSNSQIPGRNSVLLEINSFLIEVIPGPFPPINKDAPQYTKKSGLPPH
;
A
#
# COMPACT_ATOMS: atom_id res chain seq x y z
N MET A 1 -40.93 -6.82 13.17
CA MET A 1 -42.28 -6.66 12.60
C MET A 1 -42.65 -7.99 11.96
N PHE A 2 -43.61 -8.72 12.51
CA PHE A 2 -44.20 -9.93 11.93
C PHE A 2 -45.71 -9.91 12.25
N PRO A 3 -46.59 -10.63 11.53
CA PRO A 3 -46.63 -10.87 10.08
C PRO A 3 -48.05 -10.62 9.49
N LYS A 4 -48.19 -10.51 8.17
CA LYS A 4 -49.42 -10.77 7.39
C LYS A 4 -48.97 -11.11 5.95
N ASP A 5 -49.26 -12.23 5.30
CA ASP A 5 -50.22 -13.33 5.47
C ASP A 5 -49.54 -14.67 5.13
N PRO A 6 -50.06 -15.83 5.58
CA PRO A 6 -49.57 -17.12 5.13
C PRO A 6 -50.00 -17.36 3.67
N LEU A 7 -49.01 -17.43 2.77
CA LEU A 7 -49.21 -17.89 1.39
C LEU A 7 -49.87 -19.27 1.40
N SER A 8 -50.94 -19.43 0.61
CA SER A 8 -51.69 -20.68 0.52
C SER A 8 -50.77 -21.85 0.08
N PRO A 9 -51.05 -23.10 0.52
CA PRO A 9 -50.26 -24.28 0.17
C PRO A 9 -50.11 -24.49 -1.34
N LEU A 10 -51.10 -24.03 -2.13
CA LEU A 10 -51.11 -24.08 -3.59
C LEU A 10 -50.16 -23.06 -4.25
N MET A 11 -49.87 -21.93 -3.59
CA MET A 11 -48.87 -20.98 -4.12
C MET A 11 -47.44 -21.42 -3.80
N LYS A 12 -47.22 -22.19 -2.72
CA LYS A 12 -45.91 -22.82 -2.42
C LYS A 12 -45.49 -23.86 -3.47
N ALA A 13 -46.44 -24.51 -4.14
CA ALA A 13 -46.15 -25.48 -5.20
C ALA A 13 -45.70 -24.83 -6.53
N SER A 14 -45.84 -23.51 -6.69
CA SER A 14 -45.46 -22.77 -7.92
C SER A 14 -44.09 -22.07 -7.84
N GLN A 15 -43.41 -22.14 -6.71
CA GLN A 15 -42.08 -21.57 -6.53
C GLN A 15 -41.22 -22.69 -5.95
N ASP A 16 -40.10 -23.00 -6.61
CA ASP A 16 -39.11 -24.00 -6.18
C ASP A 16 -38.50 -23.63 -4.81
N VAL A 17 -39.28 -23.70 -3.72
CA VAL A 17 -38.89 -23.27 -2.37
C VAL A 17 -38.77 -24.52 -1.50
N ILE A 18 -37.66 -24.59 -0.77
CA ILE A 18 -37.41 -25.60 0.25
C ILE A 18 -37.38 -24.96 1.64
N GLU A 19 -37.85 -25.70 2.63
CA GLU A 19 -37.81 -25.38 4.06
C GLU A 19 -36.66 -26.16 4.69
N LEU A 20 -35.74 -25.45 5.36
CA LEU A 20 -34.57 -26.03 6.00
C LEU A 20 -34.63 -25.81 7.51
N ARG A 21 -34.38 -26.86 8.30
CA ARG A 21 -34.41 -26.83 9.77
C ARG A 21 -33.13 -27.43 10.35
N PHE A 22 -32.64 -26.91 11.48
CA PHE A 22 -31.54 -27.56 12.22
C PHE A 22 -32.03 -28.67 13.16
N CYS A 23 -33.27 -28.56 13.62
CA CYS A 23 -33.95 -29.52 14.48
C CYS A 23 -35.45 -29.50 14.17
N GLU A 24 -36.17 -30.59 14.45
CA GLU A 24 -37.62 -30.72 14.21
C GLU A 24 -38.43 -29.58 14.85
N ASN A 25 -37.93 -29.04 15.98
CA ASN A 25 -38.58 -27.98 16.77
C ASN A 25 -38.15 -26.55 16.37
N THR A 26 -37.27 -26.38 15.37
CA THR A 26 -36.81 -25.04 14.93
C THR A 26 -37.69 -24.48 13.82
N GLU A 27 -37.90 -23.16 13.82
CA GLU A 27 -38.61 -22.49 12.72
C GLU A 27 -37.89 -22.74 11.38
N PRO A 28 -38.61 -23.11 10.31
CA PRO A 28 -38.01 -23.41 9.03
C PRO A 28 -37.49 -22.14 8.33
N LEU A 29 -36.27 -22.21 7.81
CA LEU A 29 -35.75 -21.24 6.85
C LEU A 29 -36.25 -21.60 5.45
N ALA A 30 -37.07 -20.74 4.85
CA ALA A 30 -37.49 -20.88 3.46
C ALA A 30 -36.40 -20.37 2.50
N VAL A 31 -35.93 -21.23 1.61
CA VAL A 31 -34.92 -20.93 0.58
C VAL A 31 -35.51 -21.18 -0.80
N SER A 32 -35.53 -20.15 -1.65
CA SER A 32 -35.92 -20.27 -3.06
C SER A 32 -34.76 -20.82 -3.90
N LEU A 33 -35.03 -21.84 -4.71
CA LEU A 33 -34.12 -22.50 -5.64
C LEU A 33 -34.49 -22.08 -7.07
N PRO A 34 -33.93 -20.99 -7.62
CA PRO A 34 -34.22 -20.59 -8.99
C PRO A 34 -33.83 -21.68 -10.01
N SER A 35 -34.40 -21.63 -11.21
CA SER A 35 -34.08 -22.60 -12.28
C SER A 35 -32.57 -22.64 -12.57
N GLY A 36 -31.94 -23.81 -12.44
CA GLY A 36 -30.49 -24.00 -12.62
C GLY A 36 -29.65 -23.84 -11.36
N PHE A 37 -30.27 -23.68 -10.18
CA PHE A 37 -29.56 -23.62 -8.90
C PHE A 37 -28.91 -24.96 -8.55
N THR A 38 -27.61 -24.95 -8.28
CA THR A 38 -26.83 -26.18 -8.03
C THR A 38 -26.73 -26.49 -6.53
N PRO A 39 -26.51 -27.76 -6.15
CA PRO A 39 -26.24 -28.14 -4.75
C PRO A 39 -25.06 -27.36 -4.13
N HIS A 40 -24.05 -27.04 -4.94
CA HIS A 40 -22.92 -26.19 -4.53
C HIS A 40 -23.32 -24.73 -4.26
N ALA A 41 -24.21 -24.16 -5.07
CA ALA A 41 -24.75 -22.81 -4.82
C ALA A 41 -25.53 -22.79 -3.51
N LEU A 42 -26.37 -23.80 -3.26
CA LEU A 42 -27.08 -23.95 -1.99
C LEU A 42 -26.13 -24.06 -0.79
N ASN A 43 -25.08 -24.89 -0.89
CA ASN A 43 -24.07 -25.02 0.16
C ASN A 43 -23.35 -23.68 0.45
N SER A 44 -23.02 -22.91 -0.59
CA SER A 44 -22.37 -21.60 -0.44
C SER A 44 -23.31 -20.55 0.18
N THR A 45 -24.58 -20.55 -0.21
CA THR A 45 -25.58 -19.65 0.35
C THR A 45 -25.80 -19.94 1.83
N LEU A 46 -25.89 -21.21 2.22
CA LEU A 46 -26.02 -21.63 3.61
C LEU A 46 -24.77 -21.30 4.43
N ALA A 47 -23.57 -21.51 3.88
CA ALA A 47 -22.34 -21.11 4.54
C ALA A 47 -22.34 -19.60 4.86
N THR A 48 -22.72 -18.79 3.87
CA THR A 48 -22.78 -17.32 4.03
C THR A 48 -23.84 -16.88 5.03
N LEU A 49 -25.05 -17.47 4.96
CA LEU A 49 -26.20 -17.06 5.77
C LEU A 49 -26.00 -17.32 7.26
N TYR A 50 -25.23 -18.36 7.59
CA TYR A 50 -24.93 -18.75 8.97
C TYR A 50 -23.51 -18.40 9.42
N ASP A 51 -22.81 -17.56 8.65
CA ASP A 51 -21.42 -17.14 8.91
C ASP A 51 -20.46 -18.32 9.12
N PHE A 52 -20.74 -19.44 8.45
CA PHE A 52 -19.83 -20.57 8.40
C PHE A 52 -18.79 -20.36 7.30
N GLY A 53 -17.56 -20.76 7.58
CA GLY A 53 -16.49 -20.69 6.60
C GLY A 53 -16.81 -21.55 5.34
N PRO A 54 -16.28 -21.21 4.16
CA PRO A 54 -16.56 -21.90 2.90
C PRO A 54 -16.14 -23.41 2.79
N THR A 55 -15.59 -24.03 3.85
CA THR A 55 -15.32 -25.48 3.98
C THR A 55 -16.44 -26.21 4.72
N ALA A 56 -17.44 -25.48 5.22
CA ALA A 56 -18.66 -26.08 5.74
C ALA A 56 -19.35 -26.85 4.61
N SER A 57 -19.47 -28.16 4.80
CA SER A 57 -20.39 -28.97 4.00
C SER A 57 -21.69 -29.13 4.78
N PHE A 58 -22.80 -28.82 4.12
CA PHE A 58 -24.12 -29.06 4.64
C PHE A 58 -24.64 -30.37 4.06
N SER A 59 -25.40 -31.08 4.87
CA SER A 59 -26.11 -32.28 4.44
C SER A 59 -27.57 -32.21 4.85
N LEU A 60 -28.44 -32.66 3.95
CA LEU A 60 -29.88 -32.59 4.07
C LEU A 60 -30.46 -33.99 4.29
N SER A 61 -31.44 -34.12 5.16
CA SER A 61 -32.26 -35.33 5.33
C SER A 61 -33.74 -34.95 5.39
N ASN A 62 -34.63 -35.72 4.77
CA ASN A 62 -36.07 -35.45 4.82
C ASN A 62 -36.62 -35.55 6.25
N ASP A 63 -37.47 -34.59 6.63
CA ASP A 63 -38.21 -34.65 7.90
C ASP A 63 -38.98 -35.99 8.01
N GLY A 64 -38.74 -36.74 9.09
CA GLY A 64 -39.43 -38.01 9.38
C GLY A 64 -38.87 -39.27 8.72
N LYS A 65 -37.79 -39.20 7.91
CA LYS A 65 -37.08 -40.40 7.41
C LYS A 65 -35.56 -40.24 7.56
N MET A 66 -34.99 -40.95 8.55
CA MET A 66 -33.53 -41.08 8.73
C MET A 66 -32.81 -41.78 7.55
N ALA A 67 -33.56 -42.35 6.60
CA ALA A 67 -33.01 -43.01 5.42
C ALA A 67 -32.88 -42.01 4.25
N GLY A 68 -31.66 -41.58 3.97
CA GLY A 68 -31.30 -40.74 2.82
C GLY A 68 -30.71 -39.39 3.23
N ARG A 69 -29.46 -39.38 3.70
CA ARG A 69 -28.69 -38.17 3.96
C ARG A 69 -27.96 -37.76 2.68
N LEU A 70 -28.22 -36.56 2.20
CA LEU A 70 -27.64 -35.99 0.99
C LEU A 70 -26.54 -34.98 1.36
N GLU A 71 -25.27 -35.25 1.07
CA GLU A 71 -24.20 -34.25 1.21
C GLU A 71 -24.19 -33.31 0.01
N LEU A 72 -24.44 -32.01 0.23
CA LEU A 72 -24.57 -31.02 -0.85
C LEU A 72 -23.28 -30.81 -1.66
N THR A 73 -22.13 -31.15 -1.08
CA THR A 73 -20.82 -31.08 -1.76
C THR A 73 -20.50 -32.32 -2.59
N GLN A 74 -21.31 -33.39 -2.52
CA GLN A 74 -21.09 -34.66 -3.23
C GLN A 74 -22.19 -34.94 -4.27
N CYS A 75 -23.11 -34.01 -4.48
CA CYS A 75 -24.26 -34.18 -5.37
C CYS A 75 -24.14 -33.26 -6.58
N GLU A 76 -24.34 -33.82 -7.77
CA GLU A 76 -24.32 -33.05 -9.02
C GLU A 76 -25.66 -32.36 -9.30
N THR A 77 -26.77 -32.95 -8.83
CA THR A 77 -28.12 -32.40 -8.98
C THR A 77 -28.91 -32.54 -7.68
N PHE A 78 -29.78 -31.57 -7.43
CA PHE A 78 -30.75 -31.61 -6.32
C PHE A 78 -32.12 -31.30 -6.90
N VAL A 79 -33.01 -32.29 -6.87
CA VAL A 79 -34.42 -32.13 -7.24
C VAL A 79 -35.24 -32.56 -6.03
N PRO A 80 -35.93 -31.65 -5.33
CA PRO A 80 -36.80 -32.04 -4.23
C PRO A 80 -37.92 -32.94 -4.79
N ASN A 81 -38.04 -34.15 -4.25
CA ASN A 81 -39.11 -35.07 -4.65
C ASN A 81 -40.48 -34.43 -4.35
N SER A 82 -41.47 -34.73 -5.20
CA SER A 82 -42.84 -34.17 -5.23
C SER A 82 -43.69 -34.33 -3.95
N GLY A 83 -43.12 -34.83 -2.85
CA GLY A 83 -43.79 -35.01 -1.56
C GLY A 83 -43.01 -34.52 -0.35
N GLY A 84 -41.90 -33.78 -0.51
CA GLY A 84 -41.12 -33.27 0.63
C GLY A 84 -40.40 -31.97 0.31
N HIS A 85 -40.91 -30.86 0.84
CA HIS A 85 -40.26 -29.55 0.79
C HIS A 85 -39.54 -29.19 2.11
N SER A 86 -39.53 -30.07 3.12
CA SER A 86 -38.89 -29.81 4.42
C SER A 86 -37.71 -30.76 4.67
N PHE A 87 -36.55 -30.20 4.99
CA PHE A 87 -35.30 -30.92 5.24
C PHE A 87 -34.65 -30.51 6.56
N LEU A 88 -34.15 -31.50 7.29
CA LEU A 88 -33.22 -31.33 8.39
C LEU A 88 -31.80 -31.15 7.84
N MET A 89 -31.12 -30.13 8.33
CA MET A 89 -29.80 -29.69 7.90
C MET A 89 -28.78 -29.99 8.99
N SER A 90 -27.66 -30.59 8.60
CA SER A 90 -26.49 -30.79 9.47
C SER A 90 -25.22 -30.28 8.81
N VAL A 91 -24.35 -29.64 9.59
CA VAL A 91 -23.11 -29.02 9.14
C VAL A 91 -21.90 -29.86 9.54
N LYS A 92 -20.93 -30.00 8.63
CA LYS A 92 -19.61 -30.58 8.91
C LYS A 92 -18.54 -29.54 8.60
N GLN A 93 -17.87 -29.04 9.63
CA GLN A 93 -16.72 -28.15 9.48
C GLN A 93 -15.46 -29.00 9.31
N ASN A 94 -14.99 -29.20 8.08
CA ASN A 94 -13.72 -29.88 7.80
C ASN A 94 -12.61 -28.85 7.49
N ALA A 95 -12.31 -27.94 8.41
CA ALA A 95 -11.07 -27.17 8.32
C ALA A 95 -9.95 -27.97 9.01
N PRO A 96 -8.92 -28.48 8.30
CA PRO A 96 -7.80 -29.13 8.96
C PRO A 96 -7.10 -28.12 9.87
N ASN A 97 -6.79 -28.51 11.10
CA ASN A 97 -6.02 -27.69 12.03
C ASN A 97 -4.59 -27.53 11.48
N ILE A 98 -4.32 -26.36 10.88
CA ILE A 98 -3.09 -26.08 10.14
C ILE A 98 -1.87 -26.14 11.06
N ASP A 99 -2.02 -25.63 12.29
CA ASP A 99 -0.93 -25.59 13.26
C ASP A 99 -0.57 -27.00 13.74
N GLU A 100 -1.57 -27.82 14.07
CA GLU A 100 -1.37 -29.22 14.46
C GLU A 100 -0.73 -30.04 13.34
N ARG A 101 -1.18 -29.82 12.10
CA ARG A 101 -0.62 -30.51 10.93
C ARG A 101 0.81 -30.06 10.64
N TYR A 102 1.11 -28.78 10.78
CA TYR A 102 2.48 -28.26 10.64
C TYR A 102 3.40 -28.89 11.70
N ASP A 103 2.95 -28.94 12.96
CA ASP A 103 3.71 -29.52 14.07
C ASP A 103 3.93 -31.03 13.88
N GLN A 104 2.96 -31.74 13.31
CA GLN A 104 3.12 -33.14 12.90
C GLN A 104 4.22 -33.30 11.84
N LEU A 105 4.16 -32.54 10.75
CA LEU A 105 5.17 -32.58 9.68
C LEU A 105 6.57 -32.20 10.19
N LYS A 106 6.63 -31.26 11.15
CA LYS A 106 7.86 -30.87 11.85
C LYS A 106 8.46 -32.04 12.63
N LYS A 107 7.64 -32.76 13.40
CA LYS A 107 8.05 -33.97 14.15
C LYS A 107 8.49 -35.11 13.24
N GLU A 108 7.85 -35.25 12.08
CA GLU A 108 8.19 -36.25 11.06
C GLU A 108 9.49 -35.92 10.31
N GLY A 109 10.09 -34.74 10.53
CA GLY A 109 11.28 -34.29 9.80
C GLY A 109 11.00 -34.08 8.31
N ALA A 110 9.75 -33.80 7.94
CA ALA A 110 9.31 -33.68 6.56
C ALA A 110 10.00 -32.51 5.85
N SER A 111 10.14 -32.62 4.52
CA SER A 111 10.70 -31.57 3.68
C SER A 111 9.86 -31.43 2.41
N ILE A 112 9.61 -30.19 2.02
CA ILE A 112 8.85 -29.88 0.80
C ILE A 112 9.80 -30.06 -0.38
N LYS A 113 9.47 -30.98 -1.28
CA LYS A 113 10.23 -31.14 -2.51
C LYS A 113 10.21 -29.83 -3.31
N PRO A 114 11.32 -29.42 -3.93
CA PRO A 114 11.31 -28.25 -4.80
C PRO A 114 10.35 -28.49 -5.97
N PHE A 115 9.72 -27.42 -6.45
CA PHE A 115 8.87 -27.44 -7.65
C PHE A 115 7.59 -28.29 -7.57
N LEU A 116 7.04 -28.48 -6.37
CA LEU A 116 5.71 -29.10 -6.24
C LEU A 116 4.66 -28.28 -6.98
N ALA A 117 3.70 -28.97 -7.62
CA ALA A 117 2.49 -28.33 -8.13
C ALA A 117 1.52 -28.04 -6.98
N THR A 118 0.57 -27.12 -7.18
CA THR A 118 -0.40 -26.68 -6.17
C THR A 118 -1.11 -27.82 -5.47
N ASP A 119 -1.60 -28.79 -6.24
CA ASP A 119 -2.34 -29.94 -5.71
C ASP A 119 -1.43 -30.89 -4.92
N GLY A 120 -0.19 -31.06 -5.39
CA GLY A 120 0.82 -31.86 -4.69
C GLY A 120 1.26 -31.21 -3.37
N PHE A 121 1.40 -29.89 -3.35
CA PHE A 121 1.69 -29.15 -2.12
C PHE A 121 0.51 -29.24 -1.15
N TYR A 122 -0.71 -29.04 -1.63
CA TYR A 122 -1.88 -29.12 -0.76
C TYR A 122 -2.04 -30.51 -0.16
N LEU A 123 -1.89 -31.56 -0.97
CA LEU A 123 -1.97 -32.94 -0.48
C LEU A 123 -0.89 -33.23 0.57
N PHE A 124 0.35 -32.80 0.33
CA PHE A 124 1.44 -32.94 1.29
C PHE A 124 1.11 -32.22 2.61
N ALA A 125 0.75 -30.95 2.51
CA ALA A 125 0.64 -30.07 3.65
C ALA A 125 -0.65 -30.30 4.45
N SER A 126 -1.78 -30.60 3.80
CA SER A 126 -3.09 -30.77 4.45
C SER A 126 -3.51 -32.23 4.63
N GLY A 127 -2.92 -33.18 3.87
CA GLY A 127 -3.38 -34.57 3.80
C GLY A 127 -4.66 -34.77 2.97
N GLN A 128 -5.24 -33.70 2.40
CA GLN A 128 -6.50 -33.75 1.65
C GLN A 128 -6.27 -33.71 0.13
N LYS A 129 -7.15 -34.40 -0.63
CA LYS A 129 -7.05 -34.51 -2.10
C LYS A 129 -7.72 -33.36 -2.86
N THR A 130 -8.62 -32.61 -2.22
CA THR A 130 -9.43 -31.56 -2.86
C THR A 130 -9.44 -30.31 -2.00
N TYR A 131 -9.33 -29.12 -2.60
CA TYR A 131 -9.39 -27.84 -1.89
C TYR A 131 -10.26 -26.79 -2.57
N ASN A 132 -10.76 -25.88 -1.74
CA ASN A 132 -11.25 -24.57 -2.16
C ASN A 132 -10.06 -23.61 -2.26
N SER A 133 -9.94 -22.87 -3.37
CA SER A 133 -8.83 -21.96 -3.66
C SER A 133 -8.65 -20.83 -2.63
N TYR A 134 -9.75 -20.35 -2.03
CA TYR A 134 -9.72 -19.36 -0.96
C TYR A 134 -9.05 -19.93 0.29
N TYR A 135 -9.47 -21.12 0.73
CA TYR A 135 -8.86 -21.80 1.87
C TYR A 135 -7.44 -22.21 1.63
N PHE A 136 -7.11 -22.63 0.42
CA PHE A 136 -5.74 -22.96 0.09
C PHE A 136 -4.82 -21.75 0.26
N THR A 137 -5.31 -20.55 -0.05
CA THR A 137 -4.58 -19.30 0.17
C THR A 137 -4.37 -19.02 1.66
N LEU A 138 -5.42 -19.16 2.49
CA LEU A 138 -5.32 -19.00 3.95
C LEU A 138 -4.44 -20.07 4.60
N PHE A 139 -4.55 -21.31 4.11
CA PHE A 139 -3.73 -22.44 4.51
C PHE A 139 -2.26 -22.14 4.26
N LEU A 140 -1.91 -21.76 3.03
CA LEU A 140 -0.55 -21.39 2.66
C LEU A 140 -0.03 -20.23 3.49
N GLN A 141 -0.86 -19.21 3.73
CA GLN A 141 -0.51 -18.07 4.57
C GLN A 141 -0.12 -18.54 5.98
N ARG A 142 -1.00 -19.27 6.69
CA ARG A 142 -0.72 -19.75 8.05
C ARG A 142 0.48 -20.71 8.09
N PHE A 143 0.60 -21.58 7.09
CA PHE A 143 1.74 -22.50 6.97
C PHE A 143 3.07 -21.75 6.80
N LEU A 144 3.09 -20.68 5.99
CA LEU A 144 4.25 -19.79 5.84
C LEU A 144 4.55 -19.00 7.12
N VAL A 145 3.53 -18.51 7.83
CA VAL A 145 3.70 -17.83 9.12
C VAL A 145 4.46 -18.72 10.10
N ARG A 146 4.00 -19.97 10.29
CA ARG A 146 4.65 -20.95 11.17
C ARG A 146 6.11 -21.22 10.77
N ALA A 147 6.37 -21.38 9.48
CA ALA A 147 7.72 -21.60 8.99
C ALA A 147 8.66 -20.41 9.20
N ILE A 148 8.18 -19.18 9.00
CA ILE A 148 8.97 -17.97 9.26
C ILE A 148 9.23 -17.83 10.76
N ILE A 149 8.23 -18.08 11.60
CA ILE A 149 8.37 -18.05 13.07
C ILE A 149 9.42 -19.06 13.54
N ASP A 150 9.38 -20.31 13.04
CA ASP A 150 10.41 -21.32 13.33
C ASP A 150 11.82 -20.81 12.98
N ILE A 151 11.98 -20.15 11.82
CA ILE A 151 13.27 -19.61 11.39
C ILE A 151 13.73 -18.48 12.31
N VAL A 152 12.83 -17.55 12.63
CA VAL A 152 13.11 -16.39 13.48
C VAL A 152 13.41 -16.80 14.93
N ASN A 153 12.78 -17.86 15.43
CA ASN A 153 13.03 -18.39 16.77
C ASN A 153 14.27 -19.30 16.84
N ASN A 154 15.03 -19.46 15.75
CA ASN A 154 16.14 -20.41 15.61
C ASN A 154 15.74 -21.90 15.74
N ASP A 155 14.46 -22.23 15.66
CA ASP A 155 13.90 -23.59 15.62
C ASP A 155 13.85 -24.11 14.18
N VAL A 156 14.92 -23.89 13.43
CA VAL A 156 14.98 -24.14 11.98
C VAL A 156 14.92 -25.63 11.68
N THR A 157 13.93 -26.07 10.91
CA THR A 157 13.71 -27.47 10.53
C THR A 157 13.88 -27.69 9.02
N PRO A 158 14.03 -28.94 8.55
CA PRO A 158 14.00 -29.24 7.11
C PRO A 158 12.74 -28.68 6.44
N LEU A 159 11.60 -28.74 7.14
CA LEU A 159 10.33 -28.19 6.69
C LEU A 159 10.40 -26.67 6.46
N SER A 160 10.81 -25.90 7.47
CA SER A 160 10.86 -24.44 7.35
C SER A 160 11.91 -23.96 6.34
N ARG A 161 13.08 -24.62 6.25
CA ARG A 161 14.09 -24.33 5.22
C ARG A 161 13.58 -24.57 3.80
N SER A 162 12.80 -25.63 3.60
CA SER A 162 12.30 -26.01 2.28
C SER A 162 11.32 -25.00 1.67
N LEU A 163 10.78 -24.06 2.46
CA LEU A 163 9.88 -22.99 2.02
C LEU A 163 10.60 -21.74 1.51
N VAL A 164 11.87 -21.52 1.85
CA VAL A 164 12.63 -20.32 1.42
C VAL A 164 12.68 -20.19 -0.11
N PRO A 165 12.94 -21.25 -0.91
CA PRO A 165 12.91 -21.15 -2.37
C PRO A 165 11.56 -20.72 -2.95
N TYR A 166 10.45 -20.98 -2.24
CA TYR A 166 9.10 -20.60 -2.66
C TYR A 166 8.80 -19.11 -2.46
N LEU A 167 9.66 -18.38 -1.76
CA LEU A 167 9.55 -16.92 -1.60
C LEU A 167 10.13 -16.15 -2.81
N HIS A 168 10.89 -16.84 -3.67
CA HIS A 168 11.59 -16.23 -4.80
C HIS A 168 10.59 -15.61 -5.80
N PRO A 169 10.82 -14.38 -6.30
CA PRO A 169 9.91 -13.72 -7.25
C PRO A 169 9.62 -14.53 -8.51
N ASP A 170 10.63 -15.26 -8.99
CA ASP A 170 10.60 -16.11 -10.18
C ASP A 170 10.50 -17.61 -9.83
N ALA A 171 10.06 -17.95 -8.61
CA ALA A 171 9.80 -19.35 -8.27
C ALA A 171 8.83 -19.94 -9.31
N PRO A 172 9.18 -21.05 -9.99
CA PRO A 172 8.37 -21.59 -11.08
C PRO A 172 7.04 -22.22 -10.59
N THR A 173 6.77 -22.12 -9.29
CA THR A 173 5.52 -22.59 -8.68
C THR A 173 4.63 -21.40 -8.38
N THR A 174 3.48 -21.36 -9.05
CA THR A 174 2.40 -20.39 -8.81
C THR A 174 1.73 -20.53 -7.43
N ILE A 175 2.25 -21.42 -6.59
CA ILE A 175 1.68 -21.80 -5.29
C ILE A 175 1.65 -20.60 -4.35
N VAL A 176 2.82 -19.99 -4.10
CA VAL A 176 2.93 -18.90 -3.14
C VAL A 176 2.91 -17.57 -3.88
N LYS A 177 1.70 -17.03 -4.07
CA LYS A 177 1.53 -15.71 -4.68
C LYS A 177 2.14 -14.61 -3.81
N LYS A 178 2.62 -13.53 -4.42
CA LYS A 178 3.16 -12.33 -3.72
C LYS A 178 2.24 -11.80 -2.61
N GLN A 179 0.92 -11.87 -2.82
CA GLN A 179 -0.06 -11.46 -1.80
C GLN A 179 -0.04 -12.36 -0.56
N VAL A 180 0.16 -13.67 -0.73
CA VAL A 180 0.26 -14.63 0.39
C VAL A 180 1.53 -14.35 1.19
N ILE A 181 2.67 -14.10 0.53
CA ILE A 181 3.92 -13.69 1.19
C ILE A 181 3.70 -12.39 1.99
N THR A 182 3.04 -11.41 1.37
CA THR A 182 2.75 -10.12 2.01
C THR A 182 1.93 -10.33 3.28
N ASN A 183 0.84 -11.10 3.21
CA ASN A 183 -0.02 -11.34 4.36
C ASN A 183 0.69 -12.16 5.45
N ALA A 184 1.45 -13.18 5.08
CA ALA A 184 2.22 -13.97 6.03
C ALA A 184 3.24 -13.11 6.79
N LEU A 185 3.92 -12.18 6.11
CA LEU A 185 4.82 -11.23 6.76
C LEU A 185 4.08 -10.27 7.70
N ILE A 186 2.87 -9.82 7.33
CA ILE A 186 2.03 -8.99 8.22
C ILE A 186 1.68 -9.77 9.48
N ASP A 187 1.24 -11.02 9.34
CA ASP A 187 0.87 -11.88 10.47
C ASP A 187 2.07 -12.16 11.38
N VAL A 188 3.25 -12.43 10.81
CA VAL A 188 4.49 -12.61 11.58
C VAL A 188 4.85 -11.34 12.37
N LEU A 189 4.74 -10.16 11.74
CA LEU A 189 4.99 -8.89 12.42
C LEU A 189 3.97 -8.63 13.53
N THR A 190 2.69 -8.94 13.29
CA THR A 190 1.63 -8.80 14.28
C THR A 190 1.79 -9.80 15.43
N GLU A 191 2.17 -11.05 15.16
CA GLU A 191 2.36 -12.08 16.18
C GLU A 191 3.56 -11.77 17.09
N PHE A 192 4.65 -11.22 16.54
CA PHE A 192 5.81 -10.84 17.34
C PHE A 192 5.71 -9.45 18.01
N PHE A 193 5.02 -8.49 17.40
CA PHE A 193 5.10 -7.08 17.80
C PHE A 193 3.74 -6.38 17.95
N GLY A 194 2.63 -7.07 17.69
CA GLY A 194 1.28 -6.52 17.71
C GLY A 194 0.91 -5.89 19.06
N ASP A 195 1.30 -6.55 20.16
CA ASP A 195 1.02 -6.04 21.51
C ASP A 195 2.08 -5.03 21.98
N SER A 196 3.35 -5.24 21.62
CA SER A 196 4.48 -4.45 22.15
C SER A 196 4.72 -3.11 21.43
N CYS A 197 4.37 -2.99 20.14
CA CYS A 197 4.82 -1.86 19.32
C CYS A 197 3.69 -1.02 18.72
N MET A 198 2.44 -1.48 18.82
CA MET A 198 1.26 -0.73 18.35
C MET A 198 0.68 0.21 19.42
N TRP A 199 1.01 0.02 20.71
CA TRP A 199 0.25 0.65 21.80
C TRP A 199 1.06 1.49 22.79
N GLU A 200 2.36 1.22 22.99
CA GLU A 200 3.15 1.97 23.98
C GLU A 200 4.49 2.49 23.43
N VAL A 201 4.77 3.76 23.74
CA VAL A 201 5.99 4.49 23.36
C VAL A 201 7.26 3.93 24.05
N ASN A 202 7.10 2.98 24.96
CA ASN A 202 8.12 2.64 25.96
C ASN A 202 8.87 1.32 25.72
N GLN A 203 8.47 0.47 24.77
CA GLN A 203 9.23 -0.73 24.41
C GLN A 203 9.89 -0.58 23.04
N GLN A 204 11.22 -0.54 23.04
CA GLN A 204 12.00 -0.57 21.81
C GLN A 204 11.97 -2.00 21.23
N PRO A 205 11.51 -2.18 19.97
CA PRO A 205 11.45 -3.50 19.34
C PRO A 205 12.81 -4.22 19.33
N THR A 206 13.90 -3.44 19.27
CA THR A 206 15.30 -3.88 19.23
C THR A 206 15.74 -4.70 20.45
N LEU A 207 15.03 -4.58 21.58
CA LEU A 207 15.33 -5.32 22.81
C LEU A 207 14.81 -6.76 22.76
N LEU A 208 13.91 -7.09 21.83
CA LEU A 208 13.36 -8.43 21.70
C LEU A 208 14.37 -9.34 20.99
N PRO A 209 14.67 -10.55 21.50
CA PRO A 209 15.59 -11.48 20.85
C PRO A 209 15.20 -11.82 19.40
N VAL A 210 13.90 -11.94 19.14
CA VAL A 210 13.33 -12.22 17.81
C VAL A 210 13.60 -11.10 16.80
N TRP A 211 13.87 -9.87 17.26
CA TRP A 211 14.12 -8.72 16.40
C TRP A 211 15.35 -8.90 15.51
N LYS A 212 16.48 -9.30 16.11
CA LYS A 212 17.74 -9.49 15.38
C LYS A 212 17.62 -10.62 14.36
N ASN A 213 16.96 -11.70 14.74
CA ASN A 213 16.77 -12.86 13.87
C ASN A 213 15.84 -12.52 12.69
N LEU A 214 14.74 -11.80 12.93
CA LEU A 214 13.85 -11.35 11.86
C LEU A 214 14.57 -10.43 10.87
N ASN A 215 15.31 -9.43 11.37
CA ASN A 215 16.06 -8.53 10.50
C ASN A 215 17.15 -9.26 9.71
N GLY A 216 17.88 -10.18 10.34
CA GLY A 216 18.86 -11.03 9.67
C GLY A 216 18.24 -11.90 8.57
N PHE A 217 17.09 -12.51 8.86
CA PHE A 217 16.32 -13.29 7.88
C PHE A 217 15.87 -12.44 6.69
N LEU A 218 15.22 -11.30 6.94
CA LEU A 218 14.77 -10.40 5.88
C LEU A 218 15.95 -9.85 5.06
N ALA A 219 17.03 -9.41 5.72
CA ALA A 219 18.21 -8.89 5.05
C ALA A 219 18.86 -9.95 4.14
N ALA A 220 18.96 -11.20 4.60
CA ALA A 220 19.49 -12.31 3.80
C ALA A 220 18.60 -12.62 2.58
N LEU A 221 17.27 -12.52 2.73
CA LEU A 221 16.36 -12.71 1.61
C LEU A 221 16.47 -11.58 0.58
N ILE A 222 16.57 -10.34 1.06
CA ILE A 222 16.65 -9.11 0.26
C ILE A 222 17.97 -9.06 -0.52
N SER A 223 19.10 -9.32 0.13
CA SER A 223 20.44 -9.26 -0.48
C SER A 223 20.59 -10.28 -1.60
N LYS A 224 20.01 -11.47 -1.42
CA LYS A 224 19.96 -12.53 -2.45
C LYS A 224 18.86 -12.35 -3.49
N ARG A 225 18.07 -11.27 -3.43
CA ARG A 225 16.88 -11.03 -4.29
C ARG A 225 15.87 -12.19 -4.28
N SER A 226 15.87 -12.97 -3.21
CA SER A 226 15.06 -14.18 -3.05
C SER A 226 13.65 -13.93 -2.51
N ILE A 227 13.25 -12.66 -2.45
CA ILE A 227 11.90 -12.24 -2.07
C ILE A 227 11.53 -10.97 -2.83
N SER A 228 10.24 -10.81 -3.14
CA SER A 228 9.75 -9.61 -3.80
C SER A 228 9.78 -8.39 -2.87
N TYR A 229 10.55 -7.36 -3.24
CA TYR A 229 10.62 -6.07 -2.52
C TYR A 229 9.25 -5.41 -2.35
N ALA A 230 8.37 -5.56 -3.33
CA ALA A 230 6.99 -5.08 -3.24
C ALA A 230 6.19 -5.77 -2.11
N SER A 231 6.46 -7.04 -1.85
CA SER A 231 5.78 -7.80 -0.78
C SER A 231 6.25 -7.32 0.59
N ILE A 232 7.57 -7.14 0.78
CA ILE A 232 8.13 -6.56 2.01
C ILE A 232 7.58 -5.14 2.24
N ARG A 233 7.67 -4.26 1.23
CA ARG A 233 7.14 -2.90 1.35
C ARG A 233 5.66 -2.89 1.74
N LYS A 234 4.84 -3.74 1.11
CA LYS A 234 3.41 -3.83 1.41
C LYS A 234 3.14 -4.44 2.78
N ALA A 235 4.00 -5.31 3.29
CA ALA A 235 3.86 -5.90 4.62
C ALA A 235 4.19 -4.89 5.73
N ILE A 236 5.14 -3.98 5.51
CA ILE A 236 5.51 -2.93 6.47
C ILE A 236 4.48 -1.77 6.48
N LYS A 237 3.86 -1.49 5.33
CA LYS A 237 2.95 -0.35 5.14
C LYS A 237 1.83 -0.20 6.19
N PRO A 238 1.12 -1.26 6.64
CA PRO A 238 0.04 -1.14 7.62
C PRO A 238 0.49 -0.58 8.97
N PHE A 239 1.78 -0.74 9.29
CA PHE A 239 2.37 -0.29 10.55
C PHE A 239 2.88 1.17 10.45
N GLN A 240 2.68 1.89 9.34
CA GLN A 240 3.16 3.26 9.19
C GLN A 240 2.11 4.30 9.63
N PRO A 241 2.50 5.37 10.37
CA PRO A 241 3.79 5.58 11.03
C PRO A 241 3.84 4.87 12.39
N SER A 242 4.96 4.21 12.71
CA SER A 242 5.19 3.61 14.04
C SER A 242 6.68 3.38 14.31
N LYS A 243 7.04 3.21 15.59
CA LYS A 243 8.40 2.82 15.98
C LYS A 243 8.81 1.48 15.38
N LEU A 244 7.89 0.52 15.25
CA LEU A 244 8.15 -0.73 14.54
C LEU A 244 8.62 -0.47 13.11
N SER A 245 7.87 0.30 12.33
CA SER A 245 8.21 0.58 10.93
C SER A 245 9.50 1.40 10.78
N GLU A 246 9.77 2.32 11.72
CA GLU A 246 11.00 3.13 11.80
C GLU A 246 12.23 2.25 12.03
N TYR A 247 12.25 1.45 13.10
CA TYR A 247 13.39 0.59 13.40
C TYR A 247 13.59 -0.48 12.33
N LEU A 248 12.51 -1.04 11.77
CA LEU A 248 12.60 -2.09 10.76
C LEU A 248 13.29 -1.60 9.49
N VAL A 249 12.95 -0.41 8.97
CA VAL A 249 13.62 0.12 7.78
C VAL A 249 15.07 0.50 8.05
N ILE A 250 15.38 1.01 9.24
CA ILE A 250 16.74 1.37 9.68
C ILE A 250 17.63 0.13 9.78
N GLU A 251 17.17 -0.91 10.47
CA GLU A 251 17.93 -2.14 10.71
C GLU A 251 18.13 -2.95 9.42
N ILE A 252 17.13 -3.00 8.53
CA ILE A 252 17.30 -3.60 7.20
C ILE A 252 18.41 -2.87 6.43
N ILE A 253 18.45 -1.53 6.45
CA ILE A 253 19.51 -0.78 5.79
C ILE A 253 20.87 -1.12 6.40
N HIS A 254 21.00 -1.10 7.72
CA HIS A 254 22.25 -1.45 8.40
C HIS A 254 22.71 -2.88 8.07
N ALA A 255 21.80 -3.85 8.13
CA ALA A 255 22.11 -5.25 7.84
C ALA A 255 22.56 -5.45 6.38
N LEU A 256 21.97 -4.73 5.41
CA LEU A 256 22.40 -4.79 4.02
C LEU A 256 23.77 -4.13 3.80
N ARG A 257 24.06 -3.00 4.47
CA ARG A 257 25.38 -2.34 4.40
C ARG A 257 26.51 -3.21 4.93
N MET A 258 26.23 -4.11 5.88
CA MET A 258 27.22 -5.09 6.36
C MET A 258 27.55 -6.18 5.33
N GLN A 259 26.75 -6.32 4.26
CA GLN A 259 26.88 -7.39 3.28
C GLN A 259 27.20 -6.89 1.86
N MET A 260 26.99 -5.60 1.57
CA MET A 260 26.97 -5.05 0.22
C MET A 260 27.56 -3.62 0.18
N THR A 261 27.92 -3.15 -1.01
CA THR A 261 28.41 -1.76 -1.19
C THR A 261 27.30 -0.73 -1.07
N ASP A 262 27.62 0.50 -0.65
CA ASP A 262 26.61 1.57 -0.50
C ASP A 262 25.82 1.84 -1.79
N SER A 263 26.44 1.66 -2.98
CA SER A 263 25.77 1.80 -4.28
C SER A 263 24.69 0.73 -4.51
N GLU A 264 24.98 -0.51 -4.16
CA GLU A 264 24.03 -1.62 -4.26
C GLU A 264 22.89 -1.47 -3.25
N VAL A 265 23.23 -1.09 -2.01
CA VAL A 265 22.23 -0.83 -0.97
C VAL A 265 21.33 0.34 -1.39
N PHE A 266 21.89 1.45 -1.89
CA PHE A 266 21.10 2.57 -2.42
C PHE A 266 20.11 2.12 -3.50
N SER A 267 20.53 1.25 -4.42
CA SER A 267 19.68 0.73 -5.50
C SER A 267 18.52 -0.09 -4.95
N ILE A 268 18.81 -1.07 -4.08
CA ILE A 268 17.80 -1.94 -3.45
C ILE A 268 16.83 -1.12 -2.59
N ILE A 269 17.35 -0.23 -1.75
CA ILE A 269 16.55 0.58 -0.83
C ILE A 269 15.72 1.61 -1.60
N SER A 270 16.23 2.22 -2.67
CA SER A 270 15.45 3.12 -3.51
C SER A 270 14.27 2.43 -4.18
N GLU A 271 14.41 1.17 -4.58
CA GLU A 271 13.33 0.37 -5.17
C GLU A 271 12.31 -0.08 -4.11
N MET A 272 12.82 -0.62 -3.00
CA MET A 272 12.01 -1.20 -1.94
C MET A 272 11.31 -0.14 -1.09
N PHE A 273 12.01 0.92 -0.68
CA PHE A 273 11.54 2.00 0.17
C PHE A 273 11.70 3.37 -0.52
N PRO A 274 10.77 3.74 -1.43
CA PRO A 274 10.78 5.07 -2.04
C PRO A 274 10.77 6.19 -0.99
N ASP A 275 11.30 7.38 -1.32
CA ASP A 275 11.52 8.48 -0.37
C ASP A 275 10.32 8.78 0.56
N LYS A 276 9.11 8.82 -0.02
CA LYS A 276 7.87 9.07 0.73
C LYS A 276 7.52 7.93 1.68
N PHE A 277 7.76 6.69 1.25
CA PHE A 277 7.53 5.52 2.10
C PHE A 277 8.47 5.56 3.31
N PHE A 278 9.76 5.81 3.09
CA PHE A 278 10.73 5.94 4.17
C PHE A 278 10.34 7.05 5.15
N GLN A 279 10.01 8.25 4.64
CA GLN A 279 9.55 9.37 5.46
C GLN A 279 8.29 9.03 6.29
N ASN A 280 7.36 8.25 5.73
CA ASN A 280 6.13 7.84 6.39
C ASN A 280 6.33 6.79 7.49
N CYS A 281 7.49 6.13 7.59
CA CYS A 281 7.79 5.24 8.72
C CYS A 281 7.87 6.00 10.05
N PHE A 282 8.32 7.25 10.01
CA PHE A 282 8.63 8.03 11.20
C PHE A 282 7.41 8.82 11.67
N THR A 283 7.14 8.77 12.98
CA THR A 283 6.06 9.56 13.59
C THR A 283 6.37 11.05 13.62
N LYS A 284 7.65 11.42 13.78
CA LYS A 284 8.11 12.81 13.87
C LYS A 284 9.21 13.10 12.85
N LYS A 285 9.10 14.23 12.14
CA LYS A 285 10.14 14.69 11.21
C LYS A 285 11.50 14.94 11.89
N SER A 286 11.53 15.23 13.19
CA SER A 286 12.78 15.36 13.97
C SER A 286 13.55 14.05 14.05
N ASP A 287 12.84 12.93 14.13
CA ASP A 287 13.44 11.61 14.35
C ASP A 287 14.15 11.17 13.07
N ILE A 288 13.55 11.44 11.90
CA ILE A 288 14.19 11.25 10.59
C ILE A 288 15.55 11.96 10.54
N TYR A 289 15.59 13.22 10.99
CA TYR A 289 16.82 13.99 10.97
C TYR A 289 17.89 13.38 11.89
N ASN A 290 17.51 13.07 13.13
CA ASN A 290 18.43 12.48 14.09
C ASN A 290 19.01 11.16 13.55
N THR A 291 18.17 10.28 13.01
CA THR A 291 18.60 9.04 12.37
C THR A 291 19.57 9.27 11.22
N ILE A 292 19.26 10.21 10.33
CA ILE A 292 20.09 10.48 9.15
C ILE A 292 21.46 11.05 9.54
N MET A 293 21.53 11.86 10.59
CA MET A 293 22.79 12.47 11.04
C MET A 293 23.59 11.59 11.98
N SER A 294 22.95 10.66 12.69
CA SER A 294 23.62 9.78 13.63
C SER A 294 24.27 8.56 12.96
N GLY A 295 24.06 8.34 11.66
CA GLY A 295 24.65 7.22 10.93
C GLY A 295 24.99 7.58 9.49
N ASP A 296 25.67 6.69 8.77
CA ASP A 296 26.03 6.93 7.36
C ASP A 296 24.88 6.58 6.40
N PHE A 297 23.72 7.21 6.62
CA PHE A 297 22.56 7.18 5.74
C PHE A 297 22.62 8.09 4.52
N PRO A 298 23.38 9.22 4.49
CA PRO A 298 23.43 10.09 3.32
C PRO A 298 23.69 9.41 1.98
N PRO A 299 24.62 8.44 1.83
CA PRO A 299 24.81 7.75 0.55
C PRO A 299 23.67 6.79 0.19
N ILE A 300 22.93 6.27 1.17
CA ILE A 300 21.88 5.25 0.98
C ILE A 300 20.49 5.85 0.73
N VAL A 301 20.15 6.94 1.41
CA VAL A 301 18.86 7.63 1.26
C VAL A 301 19.06 9.13 0.93
N PRO A 302 19.85 9.46 -0.11
CA PRO A 302 20.34 10.82 -0.37
C PRO A 302 19.20 11.83 -0.54
N PHE A 303 18.12 11.48 -1.22
CA PHE A 303 17.01 12.41 -1.46
C PHE A 303 16.19 12.69 -0.19
N VAL A 304 16.08 11.72 0.73
CA VAL A 304 15.48 11.95 2.05
C VAL A 304 16.38 12.87 2.87
N THR A 305 17.70 12.64 2.85
CA THR A 305 18.69 13.48 3.53
C THR A 305 18.64 14.92 3.04
N ILE A 306 18.66 15.15 1.72
CA ILE A 306 18.54 16.49 1.12
C ILE A 306 17.23 17.15 1.55
N SER A 307 16.11 16.42 1.51
CA SER A 307 14.81 16.93 1.96
C SER A 307 14.82 17.34 3.44
N CYS A 308 15.55 16.62 4.29
CA CYS A 308 15.68 16.96 5.71
C CYS A 308 16.55 18.21 5.92
N LEU A 309 17.69 18.30 5.25
CA LEU A 309 18.60 19.45 5.32
C LEU A 309 17.90 20.74 4.86
N VAL A 310 17.14 20.69 3.76
CA VAL A 310 16.31 21.82 3.32
C VAL A 310 15.28 22.19 4.39
N SER A 311 14.57 21.21 4.97
CA SER A 311 13.62 21.48 6.04
C SER A 311 14.25 22.12 7.27
N MET A 312 15.50 21.81 7.59
CA MET A 312 16.21 22.42 8.70
C MET A 312 16.67 23.83 8.42
N ALA A 313 17.16 24.09 7.21
CA ALA A 313 17.56 25.42 6.78
C ALA A 313 16.35 26.37 6.81
N LEU A 314 15.20 25.91 6.32
CA LEU A 314 13.93 26.63 6.43
C LEU A 314 13.59 27.00 7.89
N LYS A 315 13.74 26.03 8.80
CA LYS A 315 13.50 26.22 10.25
C LYS A 315 14.61 26.98 10.99
N GLY A 316 15.67 27.41 10.29
CA GLY A 316 16.81 28.12 10.89
C GLY A 316 17.67 27.28 11.83
N LYS A 317 17.57 25.93 11.76
CA LYS A 317 18.38 25.03 12.60
C LYS A 317 19.79 24.81 12.05
N ILE A 318 19.98 25.04 10.76
CA ILE A 318 21.26 25.03 10.08
C ILE A 318 21.29 26.23 9.13
N ASN A 319 22.47 26.84 8.95
CA ASN A 319 22.66 27.89 7.97
C ASN A 319 22.48 27.35 6.54
N GLU A 320 21.96 28.15 5.62
CA GLU A 320 21.64 27.75 4.25
C GLU A 320 22.90 27.43 3.44
N ASN A 321 23.99 28.18 3.66
CA ASN A 321 25.27 27.90 3.02
C ASN A 321 25.88 26.61 3.57
N ALA A 322 25.80 26.39 4.88
CA ALA A 322 26.26 25.13 5.48
C ALA A 322 25.45 23.93 4.95
N ALA A 323 24.13 24.04 4.89
CA ALA A 323 23.27 23.02 4.32
C ALA A 323 23.60 22.76 2.83
N LYS A 324 23.85 23.81 2.05
CA LYS A 324 24.28 23.72 0.65
C LYS A 324 25.59 22.95 0.51
N GLU A 325 26.61 23.27 1.30
CA GLU A 325 27.90 22.56 1.26
C GLU A 325 27.74 21.07 1.61
N ILE A 326 26.99 20.76 2.67
CA ILE A 326 26.70 19.37 3.04
C ILE A 326 25.97 18.67 1.89
N ILE A 327 24.93 19.28 1.32
CA ILE A 327 24.17 18.70 0.19
C ILE A 327 25.09 18.37 -0.99
N LEU A 328 26.00 19.28 -1.36
CA LEU A 328 26.93 19.06 -2.47
C LEU A 328 27.92 17.92 -2.22
N GLN A 329 28.14 17.55 -0.95
CA GLN A 329 28.97 16.42 -0.54
C GLN A 329 28.19 15.09 -0.48
N ILE A 330 26.86 15.11 -0.61
CA ILE A 330 26.03 13.89 -0.58
C ILE A 330 26.20 13.13 -1.91
N GLY A 331 27.05 12.11 -1.88
CA GLY A 331 27.13 11.07 -2.90
C GLY A 331 27.68 11.51 -4.26
N HIS A 332 27.41 10.71 -5.29
CA HIS A 332 27.97 10.90 -6.63
C HIS A 332 27.31 12.09 -7.36
N PRO A 333 28.05 12.92 -8.13
CA PRO A 333 27.50 14.07 -8.86
C PRO A 333 26.29 13.76 -9.76
N ALA A 334 26.18 12.51 -10.23
CA ALA A 334 25.04 12.02 -11.01
C ALA A 334 23.70 12.09 -10.25
N LEU A 335 23.69 12.15 -8.91
CA LEU A 335 22.49 12.33 -8.10
C LEU A 335 21.76 13.64 -8.46
N PHE A 336 22.50 14.69 -8.79
CA PHE A 336 21.94 15.98 -9.19
C PHE A 336 21.36 15.99 -10.60
N ALA A 337 21.53 14.91 -11.37
CA ALA A 337 20.86 14.70 -12.65
C ALA A 337 19.55 13.89 -12.50
N SER A 338 19.20 13.41 -11.29
CA SER A 338 17.96 12.67 -11.05
C SER A 338 16.78 13.61 -10.85
N ASN A 339 15.65 13.34 -11.51
CA ASN A 339 14.40 14.09 -11.31
C ASN A 339 13.90 14.11 -9.84
N ARG A 340 14.35 13.15 -9.01
CA ARG A 340 14.07 13.10 -7.56
C ARG A 340 14.64 14.32 -6.82
N ILE A 341 15.67 14.99 -7.34
CA ILE A 341 16.27 16.17 -6.69
C ILE A 341 15.29 17.34 -6.63
N ALA A 342 14.54 17.59 -7.70
CA ALA A 342 13.52 18.64 -7.74
C ALA A 342 12.47 18.41 -6.65
N ARG A 343 12.09 17.15 -6.44
CA ARG A 343 11.17 16.75 -5.38
C ARG A 343 11.77 16.92 -3.99
N ALA A 344 13.02 16.49 -3.79
CA ALA A 344 13.71 16.55 -2.50
C ALA A 344 13.90 17.99 -2.02
N VAL A 345 14.15 18.93 -2.93
CA VAL A 345 14.39 20.34 -2.60
C VAL A 345 13.10 21.15 -2.54
N PHE A 346 12.19 20.99 -3.50
CA PHE A 346 11.01 21.84 -3.57
C PHE A 346 9.91 21.46 -2.58
N ASN A 347 9.73 20.16 -2.28
CA ASN A 347 8.65 19.76 -1.38
C ASN A 347 8.77 20.38 0.01
N PRO A 348 9.93 20.33 0.70
CA PRO A 348 10.06 20.94 2.02
C PRO A 348 9.75 22.43 2.01
N ILE A 349 10.15 23.16 0.95
CA ILE A 349 9.86 24.59 0.79
C ILE A 349 8.36 24.81 0.69
N SER A 350 7.69 24.09 -0.23
CA SER A 350 6.25 24.22 -0.40
C SER A 350 5.47 23.80 0.86
N GLU A 351 5.87 22.71 1.51
CA GLU A 351 5.25 22.25 2.76
C GLU A 351 5.41 23.28 3.88
N TYR A 352 6.58 23.90 4.00
CA TYR A 352 6.81 24.97 4.98
C TYR A 352 5.90 26.17 4.72
N ILE A 353 5.78 26.62 3.47
CA ILE A 353 4.88 27.71 3.10
C ILE A 353 3.43 27.37 3.50
N TYR A 354 2.92 26.21 3.07
CA TYR A 354 1.55 25.81 3.36
C TYR A 354 1.28 25.56 4.86
N GLN A 355 2.23 24.96 5.59
CA GLN A 355 2.02 24.55 6.99
C GLN A 355 2.43 25.61 8.01
N LYS A 356 3.20 26.63 7.62
CA LYS A 356 3.74 27.61 8.57
C LYS A 356 3.36 29.05 8.25
N ILE A 357 3.24 29.39 6.96
CA ILE A 357 2.89 30.75 6.54
C ILE A 357 1.39 30.86 6.26
N LEU A 358 0.82 29.81 5.65
CA LEU A 358 -0.60 29.74 5.26
C LEU A 358 -1.43 28.86 6.22
N ALA A 359 -0.88 28.52 7.39
CA ALA A 359 -1.38 27.46 8.27
C ALA A 359 -2.79 27.71 8.83
N ASP A 360 -3.11 28.98 9.11
CA ASP A 360 -4.21 29.33 10.01
C ASP A 360 -5.52 29.68 9.28
N GLU A 361 -5.55 29.72 7.94
CA GLU A 361 -6.66 30.34 7.21
C GLU A 361 -6.90 29.71 5.81
N LEU A 362 -7.01 28.39 5.73
CA LEU A 362 -7.59 27.72 4.54
C LEU A 362 -9.12 27.65 4.66
N PRO A 363 -9.91 27.96 3.61
CA PRO A 363 -9.50 28.41 2.27
C PRO A 363 -9.44 29.94 2.14
N TYR A 364 -8.35 30.46 1.57
CA TYR A 364 -8.26 31.87 1.16
C TYR A 364 -8.61 32.06 -0.30
N LEU A 365 -9.34 33.13 -0.59
CA LEU A 365 -9.46 33.65 -1.95
C LEU A 365 -8.12 34.27 -2.44
N GLU A 366 -7.37 34.96 -1.57
CA GLU A 366 -6.13 35.71 -1.89
C GLU A 366 -5.15 35.75 -0.69
N MET A 367 -3.85 35.87 -0.95
CA MET A 367 -2.80 36.03 0.08
C MET A 367 -2.70 37.47 0.58
N THR A 368 -2.50 37.66 1.89
CA THR A 368 -2.17 38.98 2.43
C THR A 368 -0.75 39.42 2.03
N LYS A 369 -0.49 40.73 2.05
CA LYS A 369 0.85 41.29 1.80
C LYS A 369 1.92 40.74 2.77
N VAL A 370 1.54 40.48 4.02
CA VAL A 370 2.43 39.91 5.04
C VAL A 370 2.82 38.47 4.67
N GLN A 371 1.85 37.65 4.28
CA GLN A 371 2.10 36.28 3.82
C GLN A 371 2.97 36.26 2.55
N LEU A 372 2.66 37.13 1.58
CA LEU A 372 3.46 37.25 0.36
C LEU A 372 4.92 37.60 0.68
N ASN A 373 5.16 38.58 1.56
CA ASN A 373 6.50 38.95 1.99
C ASN A 373 7.23 37.78 2.67
N GLN A 374 6.56 37.06 3.58
CA GLN A 374 7.13 35.88 4.25
C GLN A 374 7.47 34.76 3.27
N ILE A 375 6.63 34.54 2.26
CA ILE A 375 6.88 33.57 1.18
C ILE A 375 8.12 33.99 0.39
N MET A 376 8.18 35.25 -0.04
CA MET A 376 9.33 35.77 -0.79
C MET A 376 10.63 35.69 0.01
N ASP A 377 10.61 36.00 1.30
CA ASP A 377 11.78 35.88 2.17
C ASP A 377 12.21 34.42 2.34
N THR A 378 11.26 33.50 2.47
CA THR A 378 11.52 32.06 2.52
C THR A 378 12.17 31.56 1.22
N LEU A 379 11.65 31.99 0.07
CA LEU A 379 12.19 31.63 -1.25
C LEU A 379 13.59 32.23 -1.45
N LYS A 380 13.78 33.51 -1.12
CA LYS A 380 15.10 34.19 -1.18
C LYS A 380 16.13 33.45 -0.34
N LYS A 381 15.78 33.09 0.90
CA LYS A 381 16.63 32.31 1.81
C LYS A 381 17.07 30.97 1.19
N MET A 382 16.18 30.29 0.47
CA MET A 382 16.48 29.00 -0.17
C MET A 382 17.17 29.09 -1.53
N THR A 383 17.33 30.29 -2.10
CA THR A 383 17.95 30.51 -3.43
C THR A 383 19.29 29.79 -3.57
N VAL A 384 20.13 29.85 -2.54
CA VAL A 384 21.49 29.29 -2.61
C VAL A 384 21.48 27.77 -2.77
N ILE A 385 20.55 27.08 -2.08
CA ILE A 385 20.37 25.63 -2.20
C ILE A 385 19.73 25.28 -3.56
N LEU A 386 18.71 26.03 -3.98
CA LEU A 386 18.05 25.83 -5.26
C LEU A 386 19.03 25.97 -6.44
N LYS A 387 19.83 27.04 -6.48
CA LYS A 387 20.88 27.23 -7.51
C LYS A 387 21.95 26.14 -7.47
N ALA A 388 22.31 25.65 -6.29
CA ALA A 388 23.33 24.61 -6.15
C ALA A 388 22.85 23.23 -6.65
N THR A 389 21.55 22.95 -6.53
CA THR A 389 20.97 21.61 -6.79
C THR A 389 20.22 21.51 -8.13
N ILE A 390 19.63 22.61 -8.61
CA ILE A 390 18.80 22.67 -9.83
C ILE A 390 19.62 23.30 -10.97
N LYS A 391 20.65 22.57 -11.45
CA LYS A 391 21.61 23.09 -12.44
C LYS A 391 21.27 22.75 -13.89
N ASN A 392 20.85 21.51 -14.15
CA ASN A 392 20.61 21.03 -15.51
C ASN A 392 19.21 21.45 -16.00
N ARG A 393 19.08 21.79 -17.29
CA ARG A 393 17.81 22.12 -17.96
C ARG A 393 16.74 21.04 -17.76
N THR A 394 17.11 19.76 -17.78
CA THR A 394 16.18 18.67 -17.49
C THR A 394 15.61 18.76 -16.09
N ILE A 395 16.44 19.09 -15.10
CA ILE A 395 16.04 19.19 -13.69
C ILE A 395 15.25 20.46 -13.43
N GLN A 396 15.59 21.56 -14.11
CA GLN A 396 14.80 22.78 -14.13
C GLN A 396 13.38 22.53 -14.67
N TYR A 397 13.25 21.74 -15.75
CA TYR A 397 11.95 21.35 -16.29
C TYR A 397 11.16 20.48 -15.30
N GLU A 398 11.82 19.51 -14.67
CA GLU A 398 11.22 18.68 -13.61
C GLU A 398 10.79 19.51 -12.39
N LEU A 399 11.50 20.59 -12.05
CA LEU A 399 11.09 21.53 -11.01
C LEU A 399 9.76 22.22 -11.36
N LEU A 400 9.59 22.70 -12.60
CA LEU A 400 8.33 23.31 -13.05
C LEU A 400 7.17 22.31 -13.01
N LEU A 401 7.38 21.08 -13.49
CA LEU A 401 6.39 20.00 -13.37
C LEU A 401 6.07 19.68 -11.90
N ARG A 402 7.07 19.72 -11.03
CA ARG A 402 6.87 19.47 -9.61
C ARG A 402 6.04 20.55 -8.95
N MET A 403 6.29 21.82 -9.28
CA MET A 403 5.52 22.97 -8.83
C MET A 403 4.05 22.85 -9.26
N GLN A 404 3.79 22.56 -10.54
CA GLN A 404 2.46 22.30 -11.06
C GLN A 404 1.73 21.23 -10.23
N LYS A 405 2.38 20.08 -10.00
CA LYS A 405 1.79 18.97 -9.23
C LYS A 405 1.49 19.32 -7.78
N VAL A 406 2.29 20.21 -7.17
CA VAL A 406 2.03 20.71 -5.81
C VAL A 406 0.82 21.63 -5.79
N MET A 407 0.72 22.57 -6.74
CA MET A 407 -0.42 23.48 -6.86
C MET A 407 -1.72 22.73 -7.17
N GLU A 408 -1.66 21.77 -8.10
CA GLU A 408 -2.80 20.92 -8.46
C GLU A 408 -3.38 20.19 -7.24
N LYS A 409 -2.52 19.56 -6.42
CA LYS A 409 -2.94 18.86 -5.19
C LYS A 409 -3.62 19.80 -4.18
N ARG A 410 -3.34 21.10 -4.27
CA ARG A 410 -3.87 22.15 -3.40
C ARG A 410 -5.01 22.94 -4.05
N GLY A 411 -5.53 22.48 -5.19
CA GLY A 411 -6.62 23.15 -5.90
C GLY A 411 -6.24 24.53 -6.43
N PHE A 412 -4.94 24.81 -6.61
CA PHE A 412 -4.41 26.13 -6.98
C PHE A 412 -4.69 27.23 -5.93
N GLU A 413 -4.87 26.86 -4.67
CA GLU A 413 -5.04 27.81 -3.58
C GLU A 413 -3.73 28.04 -2.80
N PRO A 414 -3.48 29.28 -2.31
CA PRO A 414 -4.21 30.51 -2.63
C PRO A 414 -3.89 31.02 -4.05
N LYS A 415 -4.83 31.77 -4.66
CA LYS A 415 -4.64 32.33 -6.00
C LYS A 415 -3.39 33.19 -6.07
N GLY A 416 -2.65 33.08 -7.18
CA GLY A 416 -1.41 33.84 -7.39
C GLY A 416 -0.17 33.22 -6.76
N LEU A 417 -0.29 32.19 -5.90
CA LEU A 417 0.89 31.48 -5.39
C LEU A 417 1.62 30.72 -6.52
N CYS A 418 0.89 30.20 -7.50
CA CYS A 418 1.51 29.58 -8.68
C CYS A 418 2.36 30.61 -9.44
N TYR A 419 1.80 31.80 -9.68
CA TYR A 419 2.52 32.92 -10.26
C TYR A 419 3.77 33.30 -9.45
N VAL A 420 3.67 33.39 -8.12
CA VAL A 420 4.80 33.73 -7.24
C VAL A 420 5.92 32.71 -7.38
N PHE A 421 5.62 31.41 -7.39
CA PHE A 421 6.66 30.39 -7.57
C PHE A 421 7.33 30.48 -8.95
N PHE A 422 6.56 30.56 -10.03
CA PHE A 422 7.12 30.59 -11.40
C PHE A 422 7.95 31.87 -11.62
N SER A 423 7.39 33.03 -11.30
CA SER A 423 8.10 34.31 -11.45
C SER A 423 9.37 34.37 -10.57
N PHE A 424 9.33 33.86 -9.34
CA PHE A 424 10.52 33.80 -8.47
C PHE A 424 11.63 32.94 -9.06
N MET A 425 11.30 31.73 -9.56
CA MET A 425 12.30 30.81 -10.12
C MET A 425 12.96 31.38 -11.38
N TYR A 426 12.22 32.16 -12.17
CA TYR A 426 12.76 32.89 -13.31
C TYR A 426 13.63 34.08 -12.87
N ASN A 427 13.07 34.99 -12.07
CA ASN A 427 13.75 36.24 -11.65
C ASN A 427 15.02 35.97 -10.85
N SER A 428 15.07 34.84 -10.14
CA SER A 428 16.25 34.41 -9.39
C SER A 428 17.23 33.60 -10.23
N GLU A 429 17.00 33.42 -11.53
CA GLU A 429 17.83 32.62 -12.45
C GLU A 429 18.03 31.16 -11.99
N ILE A 430 17.03 30.59 -11.33
CA ILE A 430 17.03 29.17 -10.94
C ILE A 430 16.59 28.31 -12.13
N VAL A 431 15.62 28.80 -12.90
CA VAL A 431 15.14 28.18 -14.13
C VAL A 431 15.41 29.13 -15.28
N HIS A 432 16.09 28.65 -16.31
CA HIS A 432 16.42 29.47 -17.46
C HIS A 432 15.21 29.71 -18.38
N PRO A 433 15.10 30.88 -19.04
CA PRO A 433 14.04 31.21 -20.00
C PRO A 433 13.64 30.08 -20.96
N ASP A 434 14.58 29.46 -21.69
CA ASP A 434 14.27 28.38 -22.64
C ASP A 434 13.51 27.19 -22.03
N VAL A 435 13.70 26.94 -20.73
CA VAL A 435 12.98 25.86 -20.03
C VAL A 435 11.52 26.22 -19.85
N TYR A 436 11.19 27.50 -19.64
CA TYR A 436 9.80 27.97 -19.66
C TYR A 436 9.21 27.84 -21.07
N THR A 437 9.96 28.22 -22.10
CA THR A 437 9.53 28.04 -23.50
C THR A 437 9.23 26.57 -23.79
N LEU A 438 10.14 25.67 -23.43
CA LEU A 438 9.95 24.23 -23.56
C LEU A 438 8.73 23.74 -22.75
N TYR A 439 8.57 24.24 -21.53
CA TYR A 439 7.44 23.91 -20.67
C TYR A 439 6.11 24.37 -21.26
N VAL A 440 6.03 25.53 -21.88
CA VAL A 440 4.81 26.06 -22.52
C VAL A 440 4.50 25.34 -23.83
N GLN A 441 5.53 25.07 -24.64
CA GLN A 441 5.39 24.44 -25.95
C GLN A 441 5.18 22.92 -25.89
N SER A 442 5.47 22.27 -24.75
CA SER A 442 5.27 20.83 -24.64
C SER A 442 3.79 20.45 -24.84
N SER A 443 3.53 19.59 -25.82
CA SER A 443 2.18 19.17 -26.25
C SER A 443 1.48 18.21 -25.29
N ASN A 444 1.94 18.14 -24.04
CA ASN A 444 1.42 17.22 -23.03
C ASN A 444 0.13 17.76 -22.39
N SER A 445 -0.93 17.88 -23.20
CA SER A 445 -2.29 18.23 -22.76
C SER A 445 -2.88 17.26 -21.71
N GLN A 446 -2.25 16.11 -21.52
CA GLN A 446 -2.65 15.09 -20.56
C GLN A 446 -2.15 15.34 -19.12
N ILE A 447 -1.29 16.36 -18.87
CA ILE A 447 -0.79 16.62 -17.50
C ILE A 447 -1.83 17.45 -16.73
N PRO A 448 -2.45 16.89 -15.66
CA PRO A 448 -3.47 17.58 -14.88
C PRO A 448 -2.99 18.93 -14.31
N GLY A 449 -3.86 19.95 -14.32
CA GLY A 449 -3.55 21.28 -13.79
C GLY A 449 -2.72 22.19 -14.70
N ARG A 450 -2.28 21.71 -15.88
CA ARG A 450 -1.45 22.50 -16.82
C ARG A 450 -2.13 23.79 -17.26
N ASN A 451 -3.39 23.72 -17.67
CA ASN A 451 -4.15 24.88 -18.12
C ASN A 451 -4.28 25.92 -16.99
N SER A 452 -4.50 25.49 -15.75
CA SER A 452 -4.57 26.38 -14.59
C SER A 452 -3.24 27.09 -14.35
N VAL A 453 -2.12 26.38 -14.44
CA VAL A 453 -0.78 27.01 -14.38
C VAL A 453 -0.65 28.05 -15.48
N LEU A 454 -0.89 27.67 -16.74
CA LEU A 454 -0.74 28.56 -17.89
C LEU A 454 -1.62 29.80 -17.78
N LEU A 455 -2.84 29.68 -17.25
CA LEU A 455 -3.73 30.81 -16.97
C LEU A 455 -3.14 31.77 -15.92
N GLU A 456 -2.61 31.25 -14.81
CA GLU A 456 -2.04 32.08 -13.74
C GLU A 456 -0.73 32.77 -14.14
N ILE A 457 0.07 32.13 -15.01
CA ILE A 457 1.38 32.67 -15.41
C ILE A 457 1.34 33.39 -16.76
N ASN A 458 0.19 33.45 -17.45
CA ASN A 458 0.11 33.96 -18.82
C ASN A 458 0.63 35.40 -18.95
N SER A 459 0.24 36.29 -18.02
CA SER A 459 0.70 37.67 -17.99
C SER A 459 2.22 37.76 -17.89
N PHE A 460 2.80 37.00 -16.98
CA PHE A 460 4.25 36.88 -16.81
C PHE A 460 4.94 36.31 -18.06
N LEU A 461 4.39 35.26 -18.67
CA LEU A 461 4.98 34.66 -19.86
C LEU A 461 5.01 35.65 -21.02
N ILE A 462 3.96 36.45 -21.21
CA ILE A 462 3.87 37.48 -22.27
C ILE A 462 4.96 38.55 -22.11
N GLU A 463 5.29 38.92 -20.87
CA GLU A 463 6.35 39.89 -20.57
C GLU A 463 7.76 39.31 -20.75
N VAL A 464 7.90 37.99 -20.62
CA VAL A 464 9.19 37.32 -20.44
C VAL A 464 9.65 36.49 -21.65
N ILE A 465 8.71 35.95 -22.44
CA ILE A 465 8.99 35.14 -23.63
C ILE A 465 8.54 35.90 -24.87
N PRO A 466 9.43 36.57 -25.62
CA PRO A 466 9.07 37.19 -26.88
C PRO A 466 8.81 36.09 -27.94
N GLY A 467 7.53 35.84 -28.26
CA GLY A 467 7.15 34.89 -29.32
C GLY A 467 5.64 34.57 -29.35
N PRO A 468 5.13 33.99 -30.45
CA PRO A 468 3.70 33.67 -30.57
C PRO A 468 3.35 32.51 -29.63
N PHE A 469 2.57 32.80 -28.59
CA PHE A 469 1.94 31.77 -27.77
C PHE A 469 0.99 30.94 -28.64
N PRO A 470 0.94 29.60 -28.47
CA PRO A 470 -0.09 28.82 -29.12
C PRO A 470 -1.48 29.37 -28.71
N PRO A 471 -2.42 29.56 -29.66
CA PRO A 471 -3.71 30.14 -29.36
C PRO A 471 -4.42 29.31 -28.30
N ILE A 472 -4.94 29.97 -27.27
CA ILE A 472 -5.80 29.36 -26.26
C ILE A 472 -6.98 28.73 -27.01
N ASN A 473 -7.08 27.40 -26.94
CA ASN A 473 -8.20 26.71 -27.57
C ASN A 473 -9.48 27.13 -26.85
N LYS A 474 -10.35 27.89 -27.53
CA LYS A 474 -11.60 28.45 -26.96
C LYS A 474 -12.64 27.37 -26.61
N ASP A 475 -12.33 26.10 -26.88
CA ASP A 475 -13.20 24.94 -26.64
C ASP A 475 -12.96 24.27 -25.27
N ALA A 476 -12.23 24.90 -24.34
CA ALA A 476 -12.24 24.44 -22.95
C ALA A 476 -13.67 24.60 -22.37
N PRO A 477 -14.27 23.55 -21.79
CA PRO A 477 -15.64 23.62 -21.30
C PRO A 477 -15.73 24.69 -20.20
N GLN A 478 -16.51 25.74 -20.49
CA GLN A 478 -16.89 26.73 -19.50
C GLN A 478 -17.64 26.00 -18.37
N TYR A 479 -17.15 26.13 -17.14
CA TYR A 479 -17.88 25.73 -15.94
C TYR A 479 -19.19 26.52 -15.87
N THR A 480 -20.28 25.92 -16.34
CA THR A 480 -21.62 26.42 -16.08
C THR A 480 -21.96 26.09 -14.63
N LYS A 481 -22.09 27.15 -13.81
CA LYS A 481 -22.75 27.07 -12.50
C LYS A 481 -24.16 26.50 -12.73
N LYS A 482 -24.40 25.25 -12.31
CA LYS A 482 -25.76 24.73 -12.16
C LYS A 482 -26.41 25.41 -10.95
N SER A 483 -27.05 26.55 -11.17
CA SER A 483 -28.12 27.04 -10.29
C SER A 483 -29.39 26.27 -10.65
N GLY A 484 -29.75 25.28 -9.84
CA GLY A 484 -30.99 24.52 -9.97
C GLY A 484 -31.71 24.50 -8.62
N LEU A 485 -32.49 25.54 -8.36
CA LEU A 485 -33.69 25.44 -7.51
C LEU A 485 -34.82 24.93 -8.43
N PRO A 486 -35.57 23.88 -8.07
CA PRO A 486 -36.75 23.49 -8.82
C PRO A 486 -37.95 24.37 -8.41
N PRO A 487 -38.86 24.69 -9.34
CA PRO A 487 -40.16 25.26 -9.01
C PRO A 487 -41.18 24.15 -8.67
N HIS A 488 -42.08 24.51 -7.75
CA HIS A 488 -43.20 23.76 -7.15
C HIS A 488 -42.89 22.88 -5.93
#